data_AF-A0A6J6Q023-F1
#
_entry.id   AF-A0A6J6Q023-F1
#
_cell.length_a   1.000
_cell.length_b   1.000
_cell.length_c   1.000
_cell.angle_alpha   90.00
_cell.angle_beta   90.00
_cell.angle_gamma   90.00
#
_symmetry.space_group_name_H-M   'P 1'
#
loop_
_entity.id
_entity.type
_entity.pdbx_description
1 polymer ?
#
loop_
_entity_poly.entity_id
_entity_poly.type
_entity_poly.pdbx_seq_one_letter_code
_entity_poly.pdbx_strand_id
1 'polypeptide(L)'
;MHSLVRDLNAAYRSSPAAWQLDHDPSGFAWIDANDAGRNVFSFVRRSPGEPDLVCVTNFAAVPHSDYRLGLPSEGEWDEVLNTDATTYTGSGVGNLGSITAVAGGWSSQPAHADVVLPPLATVWFRKR
;
A
#
# COMPACT_ATOMS: atom_id res chain seq x y z
N MET A 1 8.55 -10.88 14.90
CA MET A 1 8.24 -9.50 15.37
C MET A 1 9.41 -8.51 15.23
N HIS A 2 10.60 -8.75 15.80
CA HIS A 2 11.74 -7.80 15.68
C HIS A 2 12.14 -7.49 14.23
N SER A 3 12.14 -8.49 13.33
CA SER A 3 12.42 -8.28 11.90
C SER A 3 11.44 -7.30 11.25
N LEU A 4 10.14 -7.43 11.54
CA LEU A 4 9.12 -6.52 11.01
C LEU A 4 9.38 -5.08 11.45
N VAL A 5 9.65 -4.85 12.74
CA VAL A 5 9.90 -3.50 13.25
C VAL A 5 11.14 -2.89 12.59
N ARG A 6 12.22 -3.67 12.42
CA ARG A 6 13.44 -3.22 11.74
C ARG A 6 13.16 -2.83 10.30
N ASP A 7 12.45 -3.67 9.56
CA ASP A 7 12.26 -3.51 8.12
C ASP A 7 11.20 -2.42 7.83
N LEU A 8 10.17 -2.30 8.69
CA LEU A 8 9.27 -1.15 8.71
C LEU A 8 10.01 0.16 8.94
N ASN A 9 10.93 0.21 9.92
CA ASN A 9 11.75 1.40 10.17
C ASN A 9 12.68 1.73 9.00
N ALA A 10 13.13 0.74 8.23
CA ALA A 10 13.89 0.96 7.01
C ALA A 10 13.00 1.54 5.91
N ALA A 11 11.83 0.94 5.66
CA ALA A 11 10.86 1.40 4.67
C ALA A 11 10.40 2.84 4.96
N TYR A 12 10.04 3.14 6.21
CA TYR A 12 9.64 4.47 6.69
C TYR A 12 10.71 5.53 6.45
N ARG A 13 11.97 5.28 6.86
CA ARG A 13 13.06 6.24 6.65
C ARG A 13 13.39 6.45 5.18
N SER A 14 13.26 5.41 4.36
CA SER A 14 13.54 5.46 2.92
C SER A 14 12.40 6.06 2.08
N SER A 15 11.26 6.38 2.69
CA SER A 15 10.08 6.90 2.00
C SER A 15 9.65 8.22 2.63
N PRO A 16 10.25 9.36 2.22
CA PRO A 16 9.97 10.64 2.88
C PRO A 16 8.52 11.11 2.76
N ALA A 17 7.78 10.64 1.75
CA ALA A 17 6.33 10.77 1.67
C ALA A 17 5.59 10.30 2.94
N ALA A 18 6.14 9.34 3.69
CA ALA A 18 5.53 8.81 4.90
C ALA A 18 5.62 9.75 6.12
N TRP A 19 6.43 10.81 6.07
CA TRP A 19 6.69 11.66 7.24
C TRP A 19 6.92 13.15 6.99
N GLN A 20 7.40 13.57 5.82
CA GLN A 20 7.76 14.98 5.56
C GLN A 20 6.57 15.95 5.72
N LEU A 21 5.37 15.50 5.32
CA LEU A 21 4.14 16.29 5.37
C LEU A 21 3.13 15.80 6.43
N ASP A 22 3.57 15.18 7.53
CA ASP A 22 2.65 14.67 8.58
C ASP A 22 1.74 15.74 9.21
N HIS A 23 2.12 17.02 9.11
CA HIS A 23 1.38 18.16 9.64
C HIS A 23 0.53 18.88 8.58
N ASP A 24 0.60 18.47 7.31
CA ASP A 24 -0.08 19.10 6.18
C ASP A 24 -1.08 18.13 5.52
N PRO A 25 -2.37 18.48 5.41
CA PRO A 25 -3.38 17.64 4.77
C PRO A 25 -3.03 17.22 3.33
N SER A 26 -2.23 18.00 2.61
CA SER A 26 -1.79 17.66 1.24
C SER A 26 -0.89 16.43 1.18
N GLY A 27 -0.25 16.07 2.29
CA GLY A 27 0.60 14.88 2.42
C GLY A 27 -0.18 13.56 2.54
N PHE A 28 -1.52 13.62 2.61
CA PHE A 28 -2.38 12.46 2.78
C PHE A 28 -3.65 12.57 1.91
N ALA A 29 -4.06 11.47 1.30
CA ALA A 29 -5.41 11.37 0.75
C ALA A 29 -5.95 9.95 0.88
N TRP A 30 -7.24 9.82 1.19
CA TRP A 30 -7.93 8.54 1.11
C TRP A 30 -8.04 8.09 -0.35
N ILE A 31 -7.81 6.80 -0.59
CA ILE A 31 -8.16 6.12 -1.84
C ILE A 31 -9.55 5.51 -1.63
N ASP A 32 -9.69 4.63 -0.64
CA ASP A 32 -10.97 4.12 -0.18
C ASP A 32 -10.97 3.99 1.34
N ALA A 33 -11.89 4.72 1.97
CA ALA A 33 -12.13 4.72 3.41
C ALA A 33 -13.45 4.02 3.79
N ASN A 34 -14.23 3.56 2.80
CA ASN A 34 -15.61 3.10 3.00
C ASN A 34 -15.81 1.63 2.62
N ASP A 35 -14.74 0.87 2.38
CA ASP A 35 -14.79 -0.56 2.08
C ASP A 35 -14.98 -1.44 3.33
N ALA A 36 -16.00 -1.10 4.11
CA ALA A 36 -16.38 -1.82 5.32
C ALA A 36 -16.83 -3.26 5.02
N GLY A 37 -17.32 -3.53 3.81
CA GLY A 37 -17.72 -4.87 3.39
C GLY A 37 -16.55 -5.85 3.30
N ARG A 38 -15.35 -5.36 2.97
CA ARG A 38 -14.12 -6.16 2.89
C ARG A 38 -13.18 -5.95 4.07
N ASN A 39 -13.50 -5.02 4.98
CA ASN A 39 -12.64 -4.53 6.07
C ASN A 39 -11.29 -4.00 5.56
N VAL A 40 -11.31 -3.23 4.47
CA VAL A 40 -10.10 -2.68 3.85
C VAL A 40 -10.07 -1.16 3.96
N PHE A 41 -8.89 -0.62 4.26
CA PHE A 41 -8.60 0.81 4.11
C PHE A 41 -7.44 0.99 3.15
N SER A 42 -7.53 2.00 2.30
CA SER A 42 -6.42 2.40 1.42
C SER A 42 -6.26 3.91 1.37
N PHE A 43 -5.01 4.37 1.41
CA PHE A 43 -4.66 5.78 1.34
C PHE A 43 -3.30 5.97 0.67
N VAL A 44 -3.06 7.20 0.24
CA VAL A 44 -1.78 7.63 -0.35
C VAL A 44 -1.12 8.66 0.55
N ARG A 45 0.20 8.54 0.67
CA ARG A 45 1.10 9.49 1.30
C ARG A 45 1.97 10.14 0.23
N ARG A 46 2.16 11.46 0.35
CA ARG A 46 2.87 12.27 -0.66
C ARG A 46 3.84 13.24 -0.03
N SER A 47 4.89 13.57 -0.78
CA SER A 47 5.73 14.73 -0.51
C SER A 47 6.30 15.30 -1.81
N PRO A 48 6.47 16.63 -1.96
CA PRO A 48 7.02 17.24 -3.16
C PRO A 48 8.39 16.66 -3.55
N GLY A 49 8.50 16.16 -4.79
CA GLY A 49 9.73 15.60 -5.33
C GLY A 49 10.07 14.18 -4.88
N GLU A 50 9.20 13.57 -4.06
CA GLU A 50 9.38 12.22 -3.55
C GLU A 50 8.37 11.27 -4.21
N PRO A 51 8.70 9.97 -4.38
CA PRO A 51 7.74 9.00 -4.88
C PRO A 51 6.53 8.85 -3.95
N ASP A 52 5.34 8.78 -4.54
CA ASP A 52 4.10 8.49 -3.81
C ASP A 52 4.19 7.11 -3.14
N LEU A 53 3.61 7.01 -1.94
CA LEU A 53 3.50 5.78 -1.16
C LEU A 53 2.04 5.46 -0.94
N VAL A 54 1.57 4.34 -1.48
CA VAL A 54 0.21 3.83 -1.28
C VAL A 54 0.23 2.76 -0.21
N CYS A 55 -0.61 2.94 0.80
CA CYS A 55 -0.74 2.02 1.92
C CYS A 55 -2.14 1.40 1.87
N VAL A 56 -2.20 0.07 1.89
CA VAL A 56 -3.46 -0.68 1.96
C VAL A 56 -3.41 -1.65 3.13
N THR A 57 -4.48 -1.71 3.91
CA THR A 57 -4.59 -2.61 5.06
C THR A 57 -5.87 -3.41 4.96
N ASN A 58 -5.73 -4.74 5.03
CA ASN A 58 -6.83 -5.67 5.15
C ASN A 58 -6.95 -6.13 6.61
N PHE A 59 -8.04 -5.74 7.28
CA PHE A 59 -8.36 -6.18 8.64
C PHE A 59 -9.25 -7.42 8.69
N ALA A 60 -9.62 -7.99 7.54
CA ALA A 60 -10.29 -9.28 7.51
C ALA A 60 -9.29 -10.44 7.72
N ALA A 61 -9.76 -11.51 8.36
CA ALA A 61 -9.00 -12.78 8.49
C ALA A 61 -8.99 -13.61 7.19
N VAL A 62 -9.56 -13.08 6.11
CA VAL A 62 -9.58 -13.71 4.79
C VAL A 62 -8.74 -12.89 3.80
N PRO A 63 -7.96 -13.54 2.92
CA PRO A 63 -7.27 -12.85 1.84
C PRO A 63 -8.26 -12.38 0.77
N HIS A 64 -7.90 -11.31 0.06
CA HIS A 64 -8.60 -10.86 -1.15
C HIS A 64 -7.67 -11.06 -2.34
N SER A 65 -7.99 -12.01 -3.23
CA SER A 65 -7.16 -12.36 -4.40
C SER A 65 -7.28 -11.38 -5.58
N ASP A 66 -8.45 -10.76 -5.71
CA ASP A 66 -8.80 -9.93 -6.87
C ASP A 66 -9.24 -8.53 -6.39
N TYR A 67 -8.38 -7.90 -5.59
CA TYR A 67 -8.67 -6.58 -5.05
C TYR A 67 -8.19 -5.50 -6.01
N ARG A 68 -9.12 -4.70 -6.54
CA ARG A 68 -8.76 -3.56 -7.38
C ARG A 68 -8.40 -2.35 -6.53
N LEU A 69 -7.13 -1.96 -6.56
CA LEU A 69 -6.60 -0.81 -5.83
C LEU A 69 -6.44 0.38 -6.76
N GLY A 70 -7.04 1.53 -6.39
CA GLY A 70 -6.81 2.79 -7.10
C GLY A 70 -5.41 3.34 -6.82
N LEU A 71 -4.72 3.84 -7.85
CA LEU A 71 -3.34 4.32 -7.76
C LEU A 71 -3.21 5.73 -8.41
N PRO A 72 -2.41 6.64 -7.83
CA PRO A 72 -2.24 8.01 -8.33
C PRO A 72 -1.66 8.09 -9.76
N SER A 73 -0.97 7.05 -10.22
CA SER A 73 -0.34 7.02 -11.55
C SER A 73 -0.12 5.59 -12.05
N GLU A 74 -0.03 5.46 -13.37
CA GLU A 74 0.26 4.21 -14.09
C GLU A 74 1.71 3.75 -13.92
N GLY A 75 2.01 2.53 -14.36
CA GLY A 75 3.35 1.94 -14.37
C GLY A 75 3.69 1.14 -13.12
N GLU A 76 4.97 0.86 -12.91
CA GLU A 76 5.43 -0.03 -11.84
C GLU A 76 5.39 0.63 -10.45
N TRP A 77 5.02 -0.18 -9.45
CA TRP A 77 5.06 0.14 -8.03
C TRP A 77 5.68 -1.02 -7.26
N ASP A 78 6.70 -0.73 -6.46
CA ASP A 78 7.41 -1.75 -5.68
C ASP A 78 6.66 -2.04 -4.36
N GLU A 79 6.49 -3.32 -4.01
CA GLU A 79 5.98 -3.76 -2.71
C GLU A 79 7.09 -3.60 -1.65
N VAL A 80 7.16 -2.42 -1.02
CA VAL A 80 8.24 -2.06 -0.09
C VAL A 80 8.03 -2.61 1.33
N LEU A 81 6.79 -2.99 1.66
CA LEU A 81 6.45 -3.65 2.91
C LEU A 81 5.23 -4.53 2.71
N ASN A 82 5.29 -5.76 3.22
CA ASN A 82 4.14 -6.65 3.36
C ASN A 82 4.24 -7.35 4.72
N THR A 83 3.32 -7.03 5.63
CA THR A 83 3.38 -7.55 7.00
C THR A 83 3.07 -9.05 7.09
N ASP A 84 2.54 -9.67 6.03
CA ASP A 84 2.28 -11.12 5.94
C ASP A 84 3.43 -11.90 5.29
N ALA A 85 4.56 -11.25 5.00
CA ALA A 85 5.74 -11.94 4.48
C ALA A 85 6.21 -13.08 5.42
N THR A 86 6.69 -14.18 4.84
CA THR A 86 7.17 -15.36 5.59
C THR A 86 8.33 -15.04 6.53
N THR A 87 9.18 -14.05 6.18
CA THR A 87 10.24 -13.50 7.04
C THR A 87 9.70 -12.94 8.37
N TYR A 88 8.43 -12.53 8.39
CA TYR A 88 7.73 -12.06 9.58
C TYR A 88 6.83 -13.11 10.22
N THR A 89 6.95 -14.38 9.80
CA THR A 89 6.08 -15.51 10.18
C THR A 89 4.63 -15.37 9.71
N GLY A 90 4.38 -14.56 8.68
CA GLY A 90 3.09 -14.52 7.99
C GLY A 90 2.91 -15.66 6.99
N SER A 91 1.77 -15.68 6.31
CA SER A 91 1.39 -16.75 5.38
C SER A 91 2.16 -16.71 4.05
N GLY A 92 2.78 -15.58 3.71
CA GLY A 92 3.55 -15.41 2.47
C GLY A 92 2.71 -15.01 1.27
N VAL A 93 1.44 -14.66 1.48
CA VAL A 93 0.57 -14.12 0.43
C VAL A 93 1.03 -12.69 0.09
N GLY A 94 1.00 -12.32 -1.18
CA GLY A 94 1.45 -10.99 -1.65
C GLY A 94 1.56 -10.90 -3.16
N ASN A 95 2.23 -9.85 -3.64
CA ASN A 95 2.25 -9.47 -5.06
C ASN A 95 3.60 -9.75 -5.75
N LEU A 96 4.40 -10.68 -5.20
CA LEU A 96 5.69 -11.09 -5.76
C LEU A 96 6.71 -9.94 -5.95
N GLY A 97 6.58 -8.86 -5.17
CA GLY A 97 7.55 -7.77 -5.08
C GLY A 97 7.21 -6.48 -5.82
N SER A 98 6.31 -6.50 -6.80
CA SER A 98 5.83 -5.29 -7.47
C SER A 98 4.47 -5.49 -8.13
N ILE A 99 3.78 -4.39 -8.44
CA ILE A 99 2.53 -4.37 -9.19
C ILE A 99 2.63 -3.38 -10.36
N THR A 100 1.92 -3.66 -11.44
CA THR A 100 1.81 -2.77 -12.60
C THR A 100 0.44 -2.08 -12.59
N ALA A 101 0.44 -0.76 -12.44
CA ALA A 101 -0.75 0.06 -12.55
C ALA A 101 -1.07 0.38 -14.02
N VAL A 102 -2.33 0.28 -14.40
CA VAL A 102 -2.83 0.59 -15.73
C VAL A 102 -3.81 1.77 -15.71
N ALA A 103 -3.94 2.45 -16.84
CA ALA A 103 -4.93 3.49 -17.04
C ALA A 103 -6.35 2.96 -16.78
N GLY A 104 -7.19 3.77 -16.13
CA GLY A 104 -8.59 3.46 -15.90
C GLY A 104 -8.98 3.87 -14.49
N GLY A 105 -9.78 4.92 -14.38
CA GLY A 105 -10.10 5.51 -13.08
C GLY A 105 -10.79 4.52 -12.14
N TRP A 106 -10.34 4.48 -10.89
CA TRP A 106 -10.91 3.63 -9.83
C TRP A 106 -10.74 4.30 -8.46
N SER A 107 -11.76 4.23 -7.60
CA SER A 107 -11.74 4.84 -6.25
C SER A 107 -11.17 6.26 -6.22
N SER A 108 -11.62 7.11 -7.16
CA SER A 108 -11.17 8.51 -7.33
C SER A 108 -9.69 8.69 -7.66
N GLN A 109 -9.00 7.63 -8.09
CA GLN A 109 -7.63 7.66 -8.61
C GLN A 109 -7.65 7.46 -10.14
N PRO A 110 -6.68 8.00 -10.89
CA PRO A 110 -6.65 7.93 -12.35
C PRO A 110 -6.22 6.56 -12.91
N ALA A 111 -5.48 5.77 -12.13
CA ALA A 111 -4.99 4.44 -12.49
C ALA A 111 -5.44 3.40 -11.47
N HIS A 112 -5.26 2.12 -11.79
CA HIS A 112 -5.51 1.02 -10.86
C HIS A 112 -4.61 -0.19 -11.13
N ALA A 113 -4.52 -1.09 -10.17
CA ALA A 113 -3.96 -2.42 -10.32
C ALA A 113 -4.84 -3.44 -9.60
N ASP A 114 -4.90 -4.66 -10.13
CA ASP A 114 -5.49 -5.79 -9.42
C ASP A 114 -4.39 -6.44 -8.57
N VAL A 115 -4.63 -6.51 -7.25
CA VAL A 115 -3.66 -6.93 -6.25
C VAL A 115 -4.23 -8.01 -5.34
N VAL A 116 -3.31 -8.79 -4.77
CA VAL A 116 -3.62 -9.71 -3.68
C VAL A 116 -3.37 -9.01 -2.35
N LEU A 117 -4.42 -8.92 -1.52
CA LEU A 117 -4.32 -8.44 -0.15
C LEU A 117 -4.26 -9.63 0.81
N PRO A 118 -3.17 -9.80 1.58
CA PRO A 118 -3.06 -10.86 2.57
C PRO A 118 -4.05 -10.66 3.73
N PRO A 119 -4.39 -11.71 4.50
CA PRO A 119 -5.28 -11.58 5.65
C PRO A 119 -4.59 -10.85 6.80
N LEU A 120 -5.30 -9.98 7.52
CA LEU A 120 -4.80 -9.25 8.70
C LEU A 120 -3.44 -8.56 8.46
N ALA A 121 -3.27 -7.94 7.30
CA ALA A 121 -2.00 -7.42 6.84
C ALA A 121 -2.08 -6.02 6.27
N THR A 122 -0.96 -5.31 6.35
CA THR A 122 -0.71 -4.04 5.68
C THR A 122 0.34 -4.24 4.59
N VAL A 123 0.07 -3.70 3.42
CA VAL A 123 0.99 -3.69 2.27
C VAL A 123 1.24 -2.24 1.86
N TRP A 124 2.50 -1.89 1.62
CA TRP A 124 2.91 -0.58 1.12
C TRP A 124 3.50 -0.73 -0.28
N PHE A 125 3.02 0.10 -1.19
CA PHE A 125 3.49 0.21 -2.56
C PHE A 125 4.13 1.58 -2.77
N ARG A 126 5.38 1.61 -3.24
CA ARG A 126 6.07 2.87 -3.56
C ARG A 126 6.22 2.99 -5.07
N LYS A 127 5.94 4.18 -5.60
CA LYS A 127 6.16 4.44 -7.02
C LYS A 127 7.64 4.26 -7.37
N ARG A 128 7.90 3.52 -8.46
CA ARG A 128 9.26 3.29 -8.98
C ARG A 128 9.75 4.44 -9.84
#